data_AF-A0A0G1WHD7-F1
#
_entry.id   AF-A0A0G1WHD7-F1
#
_cell.length_a   1.000
_cell.length_b   1.000
_cell.length_c   1.000
_cell.angle_alpha   90.00
_cell.angle_beta   90.00
_cell.angle_gamma   90.00
#
_symmetry.space_group_name_H-M   'P 1'
#
loop_
_entity.id
_entity.type
_entity.pdbx_description
1 polymer ?
#
loop_
_entity_poly.entity_id
_entity_poly.type
_entity_poly.pdbx_seq_one_letter_code
_entity_poly.pdbx_strand_id
1 'polypeptide(L)'
;MKRLLITGLLVASCLLLVGNQVFAEECSSSCNGIEECQSKIDECQKLLQMSVSATKPHEEKIAEMEANIAAIEANVKSLSAQIDKKKTEIMKNEGKLVERQTLLESAVREFYKKDYQSGVEYVLSTFFSGKNVGETMQLLGYRQSLINQQKTLIAGLVLEITDLSEAKKKLEETQGWLAAKKQNLEATLAPIRQLVLGAKAYQSQLTQTVGTLSARQQQLLAEKTGNFVTSVGEVPPADDPASRPDYNPGFSPAYAGFSFGAPHRKGMSQYGALGRAKSGQSAEDILHAYYGGVEIKKDYNTGININVQGYGSFNLEDYAKRIYEMPGSWGDEGGMEALKAQAVAARSYALAYTNNGSGSICATESCQVFKPAEKGGKWNEAVEATRGWVMVASGQPFSAWYAASSGGYN
;
A
#
# COMPACT_ATOMS: atom_id res chain seq x y z
N MET A 1 -25.81 -37.55 43.60
CA MET A 1 -24.46 -37.00 43.36
C MET A 1 -24.14 -36.70 41.88
N LYS A 2 -24.64 -37.43 40.88
CA LYS A 2 -24.35 -37.14 39.45
C LYS A 2 -25.05 -35.92 38.82
N ARG A 3 -26.19 -35.45 39.36
CA ARG A 3 -26.91 -34.27 38.82
C ARG A 3 -26.33 -32.92 39.25
N LEU A 4 -25.58 -32.87 40.36
CA LEU A 4 -24.93 -31.65 40.88
C LEU A 4 -23.60 -31.33 40.18
N LEU A 5 -22.94 -32.34 39.59
CA LEU A 5 -21.71 -32.16 38.81
C LEU A 5 -21.97 -31.63 37.40
N ILE A 6 -23.13 -31.95 36.80
CA ILE A 6 -23.48 -31.52 35.44
C ILE A 6 -23.97 -30.06 35.45
N THR A 7 -24.68 -29.62 36.50
CA THR A 7 -25.03 -28.20 36.67
C THR A 7 -23.81 -27.35 37.05
N GLY A 8 -22.85 -27.89 37.80
CA GLY A 8 -21.57 -27.21 38.09
C GLY A 8 -20.70 -26.99 36.85
N LEU A 9 -20.66 -27.94 35.91
CA LEU A 9 -19.88 -27.82 34.68
C LEU A 9 -20.53 -26.89 33.64
N LEU A 10 -21.88 -26.88 33.57
CA LEU A 10 -22.63 -25.95 32.71
C LEU A 10 -22.60 -24.51 33.25
N VAL A 11 -22.61 -24.32 34.57
CA VAL A 11 -22.45 -22.99 35.19
C VAL A 11 -21.00 -22.50 35.09
N ALA A 12 -19.99 -23.37 35.15
CA ALA A 12 -18.60 -22.99 34.89
C ALA A 12 -18.32 -22.67 33.41
N SER A 13 -19.00 -23.34 32.47
CA SER A 13 -18.93 -23.02 31.04
C SER A 13 -19.71 -21.75 30.68
N CYS A 14 -20.83 -21.47 31.37
CA CYS A 14 -21.55 -20.18 31.23
C CYS A 14 -20.84 -19.01 31.94
N LEU A 15 -20.11 -19.24 33.04
CA LEU A 15 -19.32 -18.17 33.69
C LEU A 15 -18.05 -17.81 32.91
N LEU A 16 -17.54 -18.69 32.04
CA LEU A 16 -16.46 -18.35 31.11
C LEU A 16 -16.93 -17.55 29.88
N LEU A 17 -18.25 -17.38 29.70
CA LEU A 17 -18.83 -16.56 28.63
C LEU A 17 -19.27 -15.15 29.08
N VAL A 18 -19.11 -14.80 30.37
CA VAL A 18 -19.48 -13.47 30.90
C VAL A 18 -18.30 -12.73 31.53
N GLY A 19 -17.13 -13.36 31.62
CA GLY A 19 -15.92 -12.78 32.23
C GLY A 19 -14.78 -12.64 31.24
N ASN A 20 -14.97 -11.80 30.22
CA ASN A 20 -13.91 -11.05 29.52
C ASN A 20 -14.59 -10.34 28.34
N GLN A 21 -15.28 -9.23 28.61
CA GLN A 21 -15.15 -8.13 27.67
C GLN A 21 -13.67 -7.72 27.74
N VAL A 22 -12.86 -8.38 26.91
CA VAL A 22 -11.60 -7.78 26.48
C VAL A 22 -12.06 -6.54 25.75
N PHE A 23 -12.10 -5.40 26.46
CA PHE A 23 -12.00 -4.12 25.79
C PHE A 23 -10.74 -4.26 24.96
N ALA A 24 -10.90 -4.46 23.65
CA ALA A 24 -9.78 -4.43 22.73
C ALA A 24 -9.03 -3.16 23.06
N GLU A 25 -7.72 -3.25 23.30
CA GLU A 25 -6.87 -2.11 23.58
C GLU A 25 -7.10 -1.10 22.45
N GLU A 26 -7.92 -0.09 22.74
CA GLU A 26 -8.45 0.82 21.74
C GLU A 26 -7.33 1.81 21.47
N CYS A 27 -6.65 1.61 20.35
CA CYS A 27 -5.76 2.62 19.81
C CYS A 27 -6.56 3.92 19.66
N SER A 28 -6.21 4.90 20.49
CA SER A 28 -6.84 6.21 20.56
C SER A 28 -6.89 6.85 19.17
N SER A 29 -8.08 7.25 18.72
CA SER A 29 -8.31 7.80 17.37
C SER A 29 -7.91 9.27 17.19
N SER A 30 -7.35 9.90 18.22
CA SER A 30 -6.99 11.32 18.21
C SER A 30 -5.62 11.54 18.83
N CYS A 31 -4.93 12.59 18.37
CA CYS A 31 -3.63 13.02 18.89
C CYS A 31 -3.50 14.54 18.75
N ASN A 32 -2.80 15.17 19.69
CA ASN A 32 -2.65 16.63 19.75
C ASN A 32 -1.21 17.09 19.46
N GLY A 33 -0.22 16.19 19.54
CA GLY A 33 1.18 16.47 19.20
C GLY A 33 1.76 15.49 18.18
N ILE A 34 2.77 15.91 17.41
CA ILE A 34 3.40 15.08 16.36
C ILE A 34 4.03 13.80 16.94
N GLU A 35 4.76 13.92 18.07
CA GLU A 35 5.35 12.76 18.76
C GLU A 35 4.28 11.85 19.36
N GLU A 36 3.20 12.41 19.89
CA GLU A 36 2.05 11.67 20.40
C GLU A 36 1.35 10.89 19.26
N CYS A 37 1.17 11.52 18.10
CA CYS A 37 0.63 10.87 16.92
C CYS A 37 1.53 9.72 16.47
N GLN A 38 2.85 9.92 16.43
CA GLN A 38 3.80 8.86 16.05
C GLN A 38 3.73 7.68 17.01
N SER A 39 3.76 7.93 18.32
CA SER A 39 3.66 6.87 19.34
C SER A 39 2.38 6.05 19.19
N LYS A 40 1.23 6.72 18.93
CA LYS A 40 -0.06 6.04 18.75
C LYS A 40 -0.12 5.27 17.43
N ILE A 41 0.49 5.79 16.36
CA ILE A 41 0.63 5.07 15.08
C ILE A 41 1.44 3.79 15.30
N ASP A 42 2.58 3.87 15.98
CA ASP A 42 3.45 2.71 16.23
C ASP A 42 2.72 1.64 17.08
N GLU A 43 1.95 2.07 18.09
CA GLU A 43 1.12 1.19 18.91
C GLU A 43 0.02 0.50 18.09
N CYS A 44 -0.74 1.27 17.31
CA CYS A 44 -1.73 0.76 16.36
C CYS A 44 -1.12 -0.27 15.38
N GLN A 45 0.06 0.03 14.83
CA GLN A 45 0.76 -0.85 13.89
C GLN A 45 1.24 -2.13 14.56
N LYS A 46 1.72 -2.05 15.81
CA LYS A 46 2.07 -3.23 16.61
C LYS A 46 0.86 -4.12 16.86
N LEU A 47 -0.28 -3.55 17.27
CA LEU A 47 -1.52 -4.28 17.47
C LEU A 47 -2.01 -4.93 16.16
N LEU A 48 -1.90 -4.21 15.04
CA LEU A 48 -2.24 -4.73 13.71
C LEU A 48 -1.36 -5.94 13.37
N GLN A 49 -0.04 -5.82 13.54
CA GLN A 49 0.90 -6.89 13.26
C GLN A 49 0.65 -8.11 14.15
N MET A 50 0.34 -7.91 15.43
CA MET A 50 -0.02 -8.99 16.35
C MET A 50 -1.30 -9.70 15.90
N SER A 51 -2.33 -8.95 15.51
CA SER A 51 -3.59 -9.52 15.00
C SER A 51 -3.39 -10.31 13.69
N VAL A 52 -2.61 -9.77 12.75
CA VAL A 52 -2.26 -10.45 11.49
C VAL A 52 -1.48 -11.74 11.77
N SER A 53 -0.48 -11.67 12.66
CA SER A 53 0.34 -12.83 13.01
C SER A 53 -0.47 -13.93 13.70
N ALA A 54 -1.44 -13.56 14.54
CA ALA A 54 -2.33 -14.49 15.21
C ALA A 54 -3.35 -15.14 14.26
N THR A 55 -3.82 -14.41 13.24
CA THR A 55 -4.84 -14.90 12.29
C THR A 55 -4.26 -15.75 11.17
N LYS A 56 -3.03 -15.45 10.72
CA LYS A 56 -2.35 -16.15 9.62
C LYS A 56 -2.36 -17.69 9.72
N PRO A 57 -1.97 -18.34 10.83
CA PRO A 57 -1.97 -19.81 10.91
C PRO A 57 -3.38 -20.40 10.82
N HIS A 58 -4.41 -19.66 11.25
CA HIS A 58 -5.79 -20.11 11.14
C HIS A 58 -6.30 -20.00 9.71
N GLU A 59 -5.96 -18.93 8.99
CA GLU A 59 -6.27 -18.76 7.57
C GLU A 59 -5.62 -19.85 6.71
N GLU A 60 -4.33 -20.12 6.94
CA GLU A 60 -3.59 -21.19 6.23
C GLU A 60 -4.23 -22.56 6.48
N LYS A 61 -4.62 -22.86 7.73
CA LYS A 61 -5.24 -24.13 8.08
C LYS A 61 -6.65 -24.28 7.48
N ILE A 62 -7.43 -23.21 7.40
CA ILE A 62 -8.73 -23.22 6.70
C ILE A 62 -8.50 -23.53 5.23
N ALA A 63 -7.57 -22.82 4.57
CA ALA A 63 -7.28 -23.00 3.15
C ALA A 63 -6.77 -24.42 2.84
N GLU A 64 -5.88 -24.97 3.68
CA GLU A 64 -5.40 -26.35 3.56
C GLU A 64 -6.56 -27.37 3.63
N MET A 65 -7.45 -27.20 4.60
CA MET A 65 -8.59 -28.10 4.78
C MET A 65 -9.59 -28.01 3.63
N GLU A 66 -9.85 -26.81 3.09
CA GLU A 66 -10.69 -26.61 1.91
C GLU A 66 -10.08 -27.23 0.66
N ALA A 67 -8.77 -27.07 0.45
CA ALA A 67 -8.05 -27.68 -0.66
C ALA A 67 -8.11 -29.23 -0.59
N ASN A 68 -7.96 -29.81 0.60
CA ASN A 68 -8.11 -31.24 0.82
C ASN A 68 -9.52 -31.73 0.48
N ILE A 69 -10.58 -30.99 0.85
CA ILE A 69 -11.95 -31.33 0.45
C ILE A 69 -12.10 -31.28 -1.07
N ALA A 70 -11.64 -30.22 -1.71
CA ALA A 70 -11.75 -30.05 -3.16
C ALA A 70 -11.05 -31.18 -3.92
N ALA A 71 -9.88 -31.62 -3.45
CA ALA A 71 -9.17 -32.77 -4.01
C ALA A 71 -9.97 -34.07 -3.87
N ILE A 72 -10.59 -34.30 -2.72
CA ILE A 72 -11.45 -35.48 -2.49
C ILE A 72 -12.70 -35.42 -3.38
N GLU A 73 -13.33 -34.25 -3.54
CA GLU A 73 -14.46 -34.06 -4.46
C GLU A 73 -14.09 -34.35 -5.91
N ALA A 74 -12.92 -33.91 -6.35
CA ALA A 74 -12.40 -34.20 -7.68
C ALA A 74 -12.19 -35.71 -7.88
N ASN A 75 -11.66 -36.41 -6.87
CA ASN A 75 -11.53 -37.87 -6.88
C ASN A 75 -12.89 -38.56 -6.96
N VAL A 76 -13.88 -38.13 -6.17
CA VAL A 76 -15.25 -38.66 -6.22
C VAL A 76 -15.86 -38.47 -7.61
N LYS A 77 -15.69 -37.29 -8.22
CA LYS A 77 -16.17 -37.00 -9.59
C LYS A 77 -15.47 -37.86 -10.64
N SER A 78 -14.18 -38.12 -10.47
CA SER A 78 -13.42 -39.03 -11.34
C SER A 78 -13.92 -40.47 -11.21
N LEU A 79 -14.11 -40.97 -9.98
CA LEU A 79 -14.68 -42.30 -9.74
C LEU A 79 -16.08 -42.43 -10.33
N SER A 80 -16.95 -41.42 -10.16
CA SER A 80 -18.30 -41.45 -10.72
C SER A 80 -18.25 -41.51 -12.25
N ALA A 81 -17.39 -40.71 -12.89
CA ALA A 81 -17.21 -40.74 -14.34
C ALA A 81 -16.65 -42.08 -14.85
N GLN A 82 -15.72 -42.71 -14.11
CA GLN A 82 -15.21 -44.04 -14.44
C GLN A 82 -16.31 -45.11 -14.32
N ILE A 83 -17.17 -45.01 -13.30
CA ILE A 83 -18.32 -45.89 -13.12
C ILE A 83 -19.33 -45.69 -14.25
N ASP A 84 -19.65 -44.45 -14.63
CA ASP A 84 -20.55 -44.16 -15.74
C ASP A 84 -19.99 -44.64 -17.08
N LYS A 85 -18.68 -44.52 -17.29
CA LYS A 85 -18.00 -45.06 -18.48
C LYS A 85 -18.05 -46.58 -18.50
N LYS A 86 -17.69 -47.26 -17.39
CA LYS A 86 -17.82 -48.73 -17.27
C LYS A 86 -19.27 -49.17 -17.46
N LYS A 87 -20.24 -48.45 -16.88
CA LYS A 87 -21.67 -48.69 -17.08
C LYS A 87 -22.07 -48.50 -18.54
N THR A 88 -21.54 -47.51 -19.24
CA THR A 88 -21.83 -47.28 -20.66
C THR A 88 -21.17 -48.32 -21.56
N GLU A 89 -19.93 -48.76 -21.25
CA GLU A 89 -19.25 -49.87 -21.93
C GLU A 89 -20.01 -51.18 -21.71
N ILE A 90 -20.43 -51.43 -20.47
CA ILE A 90 -21.34 -52.51 -20.13
C ILE A 90 -22.65 -52.32 -20.90
N MET A 91 -23.29 -51.14 -20.91
CA MET A 91 -24.57 -50.85 -21.61
C MET A 91 -24.51 -51.03 -23.14
N LYS A 92 -23.39 -50.65 -23.75
CA LYS A 92 -23.07 -50.90 -25.16
C LYS A 92 -22.88 -52.40 -25.41
N ASN A 93 -22.35 -53.10 -24.41
CA ASN A 93 -22.42 -54.55 -24.32
C ASN A 93 -23.80 -55.07 -23.80
N GLU A 94 -24.71 -54.22 -23.26
CA GLU A 94 -26.02 -54.54 -22.64
C GLU A 94 -27.19 -54.60 -23.59
N GLY A 95 -27.10 -53.97 -24.77
CA GLY A 95 -27.89 -54.43 -25.91
C GLY A 95 -27.73 -55.95 -26.12
N LYS A 96 -26.61 -56.51 -25.66
CA LYS A 96 -26.36 -57.96 -25.57
C LYS A 96 -26.37 -58.50 -24.13
N LEU A 97 -26.66 -57.79 -23.04
CA LEU A 97 -26.50 -58.28 -21.64
C LEU A 97 -27.79 -58.75 -20.98
N VAL A 98 -28.96 -58.19 -21.32
CA VAL A 98 -30.24 -58.88 -21.04
C VAL A 98 -30.31 -60.14 -21.90
N GLU A 99 -29.85 -60.03 -23.15
CA GLU A 99 -29.64 -61.14 -24.06
C GLU A 99 -28.55 -62.10 -23.54
N ARG A 100 -27.45 -61.64 -22.90
CA ARG A 100 -26.38 -62.47 -22.29
C ARG A 100 -26.68 -62.94 -20.89
N GLN A 101 -27.59 -62.35 -20.11
CA GLN A 101 -28.07 -62.95 -18.86
C GLN A 101 -28.99 -64.10 -19.19
N THR A 102 -29.89 -63.92 -20.16
CA THR A 102 -30.65 -65.03 -20.74
C THR A 102 -29.75 -66.00 -21.51
N LEU A 103 -28.68 -65.55 -22.19
CA LEU A 103 -27.66 -66.41 -22.81
C LEU A 103 -26.75 -67.05 -21.78
N LEU A 104 -26.49 -66.46 -20.61
CA LEU A 104 -25.67 -67.00 -19.53
C LEU A 104 -26.49 -68.03 -18.79
N GLU A 105 -27.75 -67.75 -18.46
CA GLU A 105 -28.68 -68.75 -17.94
C GLU A 105 -28.89 -69.88 -18.95
N SER A 106 -29.03 -69.56 -20.25
CA SER A 106 -29.13 -70.56 -21.32
C SER A 106 -27.82 -71.27 -21.61
N ALA A 107 -26.65 -70.62 -21.48
CA ALA A 107 -25.33 -71.20 -21.72
C ALA A 107 -24.82 -71.97 -20.50
N VAL A 108 -25.15 -71.57 -19.28
CA VAL A 108 -24.95 -72.36 -18.06
C VAL A 108 -25.89 -73.56 -18.10
N ARG A 109 -27.15 -73.39 -18.53
CA ARG A 109 -28.09 -74.50 -18.75
C ARG A 109 -27.66 -75.42 -19.89
N GLU A 110 -27.20 -74.88 -21.02
CA GLU A 110 -26.65 -75.65 -22.14
C GLU A 110 -25.33 -76.31 -21.77
N PHE A 111 -24.44 -75.62 -21.06
CA PHE A 111 -23.20 -76.17 -20.53
C PHE A 111 -23.53 -77.31 -19.56
N TYR A 112 -24.43 -77.12 -18.60
CA TYR A 112 -24.87 -78.18 -17.69
C TYR A 112 -25.50 -79.36 -18.44
N LYS A 113 -26.33 -79.13 -19.47
CA LYS A 113 -26.87 -80.19 -20.35
C LYS A 113 -25.78 -80.89 -21.18
N LYS A 114 -24.85 -80.12 -21.76
CA LYS A 114 -23.76 -80.57 -22.66
C LYS A 114 -22.61 -81.22 -21.91
N ASP A 115 -22.37 -80.84 -20.67
CA ASP A 115 -21.39 -81.37 -19.71
C ASP A 115 -21.94 -82.67 -19.10
N TYR A 116 -23.24 -82.72 -18.76
CA TYR A 116 -23.93 -83.96 -18.40
C TYR A 116 -23.95 -84.96 -19.57
N GLN A 117 -24.15 -84.48 -20.80
CA GLN A 117 -23.95 -85.27 -22.02
C GLN A 117 -22.47 -85.43 -22.42
N SER A 118 -21.50 -84.76 -21.80
CA SER A 118 -20.07 -84.88 -22.16
C SER A 118 -19.41 -86.13 -21.59
N GLY A 119 -20.18 -86.90 -20.80
CA GLY A 119 -19.79 -88.23 -20.38
C GLY A 119 -19.42 -89.10 -21.57
N VAL A 120 -18.73 -90.19 -21.24
CA VAL A 120 -18.25 -91.24 -22.16
C VAL A 120 -19.30 -91.61 -23.23
N GLU A 121 -20.60 -91.52 -22.93
CA GLU A 121 -21.72 -91.70 -23.87
C GLU A 121 -21.71 -90.83 -25.14
N TYR A 122 -21.41 -89.52 -25.07
CA TYR A 122 -21.40 -88.67 -26.28
C TYR A 122 -20.14 -88.86 -27.11
N VAL A 123 -19.00 -89.04 -26.45
CA VAL A 123 -17.74 -89.37 -27.13
C VAL A 123 -17.91 -90.68 -27.88
N LEU A 124 -18.45 -91.71 -27.21
CA LEU A 124 -18.77 -92.99 -27.83
C LEU A 124 -19.80 -92.84 -28.94
N SER A 125 -20.92 -92.15 -28.73
CA SER A 125 -21.96 -92.03 -29.77
C SER A 125 -21.48 -91.28 -31.01
N THR A 126 -20.65 -90.25 -30.86
CA THR A 126 -20.06 -89.49 -31.98
C THR A 126 -18.94 -90.27 -32.68
N PHE A 127 -18.21 -91.12 -31.94
CA PHE A 127 -17.26 -92.07 -32.53
C PHE A 127 -17.96 -93.18 -33.32
N PHE A 128 -19.06 -93.73 -32.82
CA PHE A 128 -19.79 -94.83 -33.46
C PHE A 128 -20.71 -94.40 -34.61
N SER A 129 -21.13 -93.13 -34.65
CA SER A 129 -21.98 -92.60 -35.73
C SER A 129 -21.21 -91.75 -36.76
N GLY A 130 -19.92 -91.47 -36.53
CA GLY A 130 -19.06 -90.71 -37.43
C GLY A 130 -18.54 -91.55 -38.60
N LYS A 131 -18.48 -90.95 -39.80
CA LYS A 131 -18.00 -91.61 -41.02
C LYS A 131 -16.46 -91.68 -41.12
N ASN A 132 -15.74 -90.84 -40.37
CA ASN A 132 -14.26 -90.77 -40.35
C ASN A 132 -13.75 -90.27 -38.98
N VAL A 133 -12.75 -90.96 -38.41
CA VAL A 133 -12.11 -90.62 -37.13
C VAL A 133 -11.50 -89.21 -37.13
N GLY A 134 -10.96 -88.75 -38.27
CA GLY A 134 -10.40 -87.41 -38.41
C GLY A 134 -11.45 -86.30 -38.31
N GLU A 135 -12.60 -86.48 -38.96
CA GLU A 135 -13.74 -85.55 -38.89
C GLU A 135 -14.36 -85.55 -37.48
N THR A 136 -14.49 -86.72 -36.86
CA THR A 136 -14.97 -86.85 -35.48
C THR A 136 -14.05 -86.14 -34.48
N MET A 137 -12.73 -86.29 -34.60
CA MET A 137 -11.78 -85.58 -33.73
C MET A 137 -11.76 -84.07 -33.96
N GLN A 138 -11.88 -83.61 -35.21
CA GLN A 138 -12.06 -82.19 -35.50
C GLN A 138 -13.35 -81.65 -34.86
N LEU A 139 -14.46 -82.38 -34.98
CA LEU A 139 -15.75 -81.99 -34.39
C LEU A 139 -15.68 -81.91 -32.85
N LEU A 140 -14.99 -82.87 -32.21
CA LEU A 140 -14.75 -82.85 -30.76
C LEU A 140 -13.84 -81.68 -30.35
N GLY A 141 -12.79 -81.39 -31.13
CA GLY A 141 -11.90 -80.24 -30.92
C GLY A 141 -12.61 -78.90 -31.06
N TYR A 142 -13.45 -78.74 -32.09
CA TYR A 142 -14.30 -77.55 -32.27
C TYR A 142 -15.25 -77.36 -31.08
N ARG A 143 -15.88 -78.44 -30.60
CA ARG A 143 -16.77 -78.38 -29.43
C ARG A 143 -16.02 -78.01 -28.16
N GLN A 144 -14.84 -78.59 -27.91
CA GLN A 144 -14.01 -78.24 -26.76
C GLN A 144 -13.53 -76.78 -26.82
N SER A 145 -13.17 -76.29 -28.02
CA SER A 145 -12.82 -74.89 -28.25
C SER A 145 -14.00 -73.95 -27.97
N LEU A 146 -15.21 -74.31 -28.42
CA LEU A 146 -16.43 -73.55 -28.14
C LEU A 146 -16.75 -73.49 -26.63
N ILE A 147 -16.59 -74.60 -25.92
CA ILE A 147 -16.77 -74.66 -24.46
C ILE A 147 -15.73 -73.77 -23.75
N ASN A 148 -14.47 -73.83 -24.17
CA ASN A 148 -13.41 -73.00 -23.60
C ASN A 148 -13.65 -71.50 -23.85
N GLN A 149 -14.05 -71.12 -25.06
CA GLN A 149 -14.43 -69.73 -25.38
C GLN A 149 -15.62 -69.25 -24.54
N GLN A 150 -16.63 -70.10 -24.34
CA GLN A 150 -17.76 -69.79 -23.45
C GLN A 150 -17.31 -69.61 -22.00
N LYS A 151 -16.44 -70.48 -21.46
CA LYS A 151 -15.89 -70.32 -20.10
C LYS A 151 -15.15 -68.99 -19.93
N THR A 152 -14.33 -68.59 -20.91
CA THR A 152 -13.62 -67.31 -20.89
C THR A 152 -14.58 -66.12 -20.93
N LEU A 153 -15.63 -66.17 -21.76
CA LEU A 153 -16.64 -65.12 -21.83
C LEU A 153 -17.41 -64.97 -20.51
N ILE A 154 -17.81 -66.10 -19.90
CA ILE A 154 -18.52 -66.12 -18.62
C ILE A 154 -17.64 -65.56 -17.51
N ALA A 155 -16.38 -66.01 -17.42
CA ALA A 155 -15.43 -65.51 -16.44
C ALA A 155 -15.18 -64.00 -16.59
N GLY A 156 -15.04 -63.50 -17.82
CA GLY A 156 -14.88 -62.06 -18.09
C GLY A 156 -16.08 -61.23 -17.66
N LEU A 157 -17.31 -61.68 -17.97
CA LEU A 157 -18.54 -61.01 -17.56
C LEU A 157 -18.71 -60.98 -16.03
N VAL A 158 -18.41 -62.10 -15.35
CA VAL A 158 -18.47 -62.15 -13.89
C VAL A 158 -17.48 -61.17 -13.28
N LEU A 159 -16.23 -61.13 -13.76
CA LEU A 159 -15.21 -60.19 -13.28
C LEU A 159 -15.63 -58.73 -13.49
N GLU A 160 -16.16 -58.36 -14.66
CA GLU A 160 -16.63 -56.99 -14.94
C GLU A 160 -17.80 -56.57 -14.02
N ILE A 161 -18.75 -57.48 -13.76
CA ILE A 161 -19.88 -57.23 -12.86
C ILE A 161 -19.40 -57.08 -11.42
N THR A 162 -18.49 -57.95 -10.98
CA THR A 162 -17.91 -57.87 -9.63
C THR A 162 -17.13 -56.57 -9.44
N ASP A 163 -16.28 -56.19 -10.40
CA ASP A 163 -15.53 -54.93 -10.39
C ASP A 163 -16.46 -53.70 -10.32
N LEU A 164 -17.55 -53.70 -11.10
CA LEU A 164 -18.53 -52.61 -11.09
C LEU A 164 -19.25 -52.52 -9.74
N SER A 165 -19.67 -53.66 -9.19
CA SER A 165 -20.32 -53.73 -7.88
C SER A 165 -19.40 -53.21 -6.78
N GLU A 166 -18.13 -53.59 -6.80
CA GLU A 166 -17.14 -53.13 -5.83
C GLU A 166 -16.84 -51.63 -5.99
N ALA A 167 -16.72 -51.13 -7.23
CA ALA A 167 -16.53 -49.71 -7.50
C ALA A 167 -17.74 -48.86 -7.05
N LYS A 168 -18.96 -49.34 -7.28
CA LYS A 168 -20.19 -48.67 -6.83
C LYS A 168 -20.27 -48.61 -5.31
N LYS A 169 -19.94 -49.71 -4.63
CA LYS A 169 -19.89 -49.77 -3.16
C LYS A 169 -18.86 -48.77 -2.60
N LYS A 170 -17.65 -48.75 -3.18
CA LYS A 170 -16.60 -47.77 -2.82
C LYS A 170 -17.06 -46.33 -3.05
N LEU A 171 -17.78 -46.04 -4.13
CA LEU A 171 -18.33 -44.71 -4.40
C LEU A 171 -19.35 -44.29 -3.33
N GLU A 172 -20.31 -45.16 -3.02
CA GLU A 172 -21.35 -44.91 -2.00
C GLU A 172 -20.72 -44.70 -0.61
N GLU A 173 -19.76 -45.53 -0.22
CA GLU A 173 -18.99 -45.38 1.02
C GLU A 173 -18.20 -44.06 1.05
N THR A 174 -17.54 -43.70 -0.05
CA THR A 174 -16.77 -42.46 -0.15
C THR A 174 -17.67 -41.22 -0.12
N GLN A 175 -18.83 -41.26 -0.77
CA GLN A 175 -19.82 -40.17 -0.74
C GLN A 175 -20.42 -39.98 0.66
N GLY A 176 -20.81 -41.07 1.32
CA GLY A 176 -21.31 -41.03 2.69
C GLY A 176 -20.27 -40.51 3.68
N TRP A 177 -19.03 -41.01 3.57
CA TRP A 177 -17.91 -40.53 4.38
C TRP A 177 -17.60 -39.05 4.14
N LEU A 178 -17.59 -38.60 2.88
CA LEU A 178 -17.35 -37.20 2.51
C LEU A 178 -18.44 -36.27 3.06
N ALA A 179 -19.71 -36.65 2.94
CA ALA A 179 -20.81 -35.86 3.46
C ALA A 179 -20.71 -35.70 4.98
N ALA A 180 -20.46 -36.80 5.71
CA ALA A 180 -20.28 -36.77 7.17
C ALA A 180 -19.03 -35.97 7.57
N LYS A 181 -17.93 -36.08 6.82
CA LYS A 181 -16.68 -35.36 7.10
C LYS A 181 -16.84 -33.85 6.85
N LYS A 182 -17.52 -33.45 5.77
CA LYS A 182 -17.86 -32.04 5.48
C LYS A 182 -18.70 -31.42 6.59
N GLN A 183 -19.74 -32.11 7.05
CA GLN A 183 -20.59 -31.60 8.12
C GLN A 183 -19.83 -31.40 9.43
N ASN A 184 -19.01 -32.37 9.84
CA ASN A 184 -18.17 -32.26 11.04
C ASN A 184 -17.10 -31.18 10.91
N LEU A 185 -16.50 -31.07 9.72
CA LEU A 185 -15.50 -30.05 9.45
C LEU A 185 -16.14 -28.65 9.46
N GLU A 186 -17.29 -28.47 8.83
CA GLU A 186 -18.00 -27.19 8.81
C GLU A 186 -18.38 -26.77 10.23
N ALA A 187 -18.86 -27.69 11.07
CA ALA A 187 -19.13 -27.42 12.48
C ALA A 187 -17.87 -26.99 13.26
N THR A 188 -16.68 -27.48 12.85
CA THR A 188 -15.40 -27.13 13.47
C THR A 188 -14.85 -25.80 12.94
N LEU A 189 -14.99 -25.54 11.64
CA LEU A 189 -14.43 -24.37 10.96
C LEU A 189 -15.30 -23.13 11.09
N ALA A 190 -16.63 -23.28 11.20
CA ALA A 190 -17.56 -22.16 11.33
C ALA A 190 -17.18 -21.17 12.47
N PRO A 191 -16.90 -21.60 13.71
CA PRO A 191 -16.47 -20.67 14.76
C PRO A 191 -15.11 -20.04 14.48
N ILE A 192 -14.18 -20.78 13.87
CA ILE A 192 -12.85 -20.26 13.51
C ILE A 192 -12.98 -19.19 12.42
N ARG A 193 -13.81 -19.42 11.39
CA ARG A 193 -14.10 -18.43 10.34
C ARG A 193 -14.73 -17.17 10.93
N GLN A 194 -15.66 -17.31 11.88
CA GLN A 194 -16.25 -16.16 12.57
C GLN A 194 -15.20 -15.36 13.35
N LEU A 195 -14.28 -16.03 14.05
CA LEU A 195 -13.17 -15.35 14.75
C LEU A 195 -12.22 -14.64 13.77
N VAL A 196 -11.86 -15.28 12.65
CA VAL A 196 -11.02 -14.67 11.61
C VAL A 196 -11.72 -13.46 11.00
N LEU A 197 -13.02 -13.53 10.72
CA LEU A 197 -13.81 -12.40 10.22
C LEU A 197 -13.83 -11.23 11.21
N GLY A 198 -14.05 -11.50 12.50
CA GLY A 198 -13.99 -10.48 13.54
C GLY A 198 -12.60 -9.84 13.64
N ALA A 199 -11.54 -10.65 13.57
CA ALA A 199 -10.17 -10.17 13.57
C ALA A 199 -9.83 -9.34 12.31
N LYS A 200 -10.31 -9.72 11.12
CA LYS A 200 -10.17 -8.92 9.89
C LYS A 200 -10.89 -7.57 10.00
N ALA A 201 -12.09 -7.55 10.58
CA ALA A 201 -12.81 -6.31 10.84
C ALA A 201 -12.00 -5.38 11.78
N TYR A 202 -11.43 -5.94 12.84
CA TYR A 202 -10.54 -5.21 13.74
C TYR A 202 -9.25 -4.72 13.05
N GLN A 203 -8.61 -5.54 12.20
CA GLN A 203 -7.46 -5.14 11.39
C GLN A 203 -7.80 -3.98 10.45
N SER A 204 -8.98 -4.01 9.83
CA SER A 204 -9.48 -2.91 8.99
C SER A 204 -9.68 -1.63 9.80
N GLN A 205 -10.26 -1.74 11.00
CA GLN A 205 -10.45 -0.61 11.90
C GLN A 205 -9.10 0.01 12.31
N LEU A 206 -8.13 -0.80 12.72
CA LEU A 206 -6.78 -0.33 13.04
C LEU A 206 -6.11 0.37 11.86
N THR A 207 -6.25 -0.18 10.65
CA THR A 207 -5.71 0.44 9.42
C THR A 207 -6.33 1.81 9.16
N GLN A 208 -7.65 1.95 9.36
CA GLN A 208 -8.35 3.22 9.24
C GLN A 208 -7.91 4.22 10.32
N THR A 209 -7.71 3.77 11.56
CA THR A 209 -7.19 4.60 12.66
C THR A 209 -5.77 5.08 12.36
N VAL A 210 -4.88 4.21 11.88
CA VAL A 210 -3.52 4.60 11.43
C VAL A 210 -3.60 5.66 10.33
N GLY A 211 -4.49 5.49 9.35
CA GLY A 211 -4.71 6.49 8.30
C GLY A 211 -5.16 7.84 8.85
N THR A 212 -6.10 7.82 9.81
CA THR A 212 -6.60 9.04 10.49
C THR A 212 -5.50 9.73 11.28
N LEU A 213 -4.74 8.99 12.08
CA LEU A 213 -3.64 9.52 12.88
C LEU A 213 -2.51 10.06 11.99
N SER A 214 -2.18 9.37 10.89
CA SER A 214 -1.17 9.81 9.93
C SER A 214 -1.59 11.09 9.21
N ALA A 215 -2.87 11.19 8.81
CA ALA A 215 -3.41 12.41 8.25
C ALA A 215 -3.37 13.57 9.25
N ARG A 216 -3.70 13.31 10.53
CA ARG A 216 -3.60 14.31 11.59
C ARG A 216 -2.15 14.72 11.85
N GLN A 217 -1.21 13.78 11.84
CA GLN A 217 0.21 14.07 11.96
C GLN A 217 0.70 14.95 10.81
N GLN A 218 0.30 14.64 9.57
CA GLN A 218 0.60 15.46 8.40
C GLN A 218 -0.02 16.86 8.49
N GLN A 219 -1.25 16.99 9.00
CA GLN A 219 -1.86 18.29 9.27
C GLN A 219 -1.07 19.07 10.30
N LEU A 220 -0.68 18.45 11.42
CA LEU A 220 0.14 19.12 12.44
C LEU A 220 1.53 19.51 11.92
N LEU A 221 2.12 18.68 11.05
CA LEU A 221 3.36 19.00 10.35
C LEU A 221 3.15 20.17 9.38
N ALA A 222 2.07 20.18 8.61
CA ALA A 222 1.72 21.27 7.68
C ALA A 222 1.39 22.59 8.40
N GLU A 223 0.69 22.52 9.53
CA GLU A 223 0.43 23.66 10.43
C GLU A 223 1.74 24.20 11.03
N LYS A 224 2.67 23.32 11.44
CA LYS A 224 4.01 23.74 11.91
C LYS A 224 4.91 24.27 10.80
N THR A 225 4.77 23.76 9.58
CA THR A 225 5.63 24.11 8.43
C THR A 225 5.00 25.12 7.49
N GLY A 226 3.78 25.60 7.76
CA GLY A 226 3.08 26.57 6.91
C GLY A 226 2.86 26.13 5.45
N ASN A 227 2.62 24.83 5.20
CA ASN A 227 2.55 24.22 3.85
C ASN A 227 3.88 24.15 3.05
N PHE A 228 5.04 24.29 3.69
CA PHE A 228 6.33 24.06 3.02
C PHE A 228 6.83 22.62 3.24
N VAL A 229 6.44 21.68 2.37
CA VAL A 229 6.99 20.31 2.34
C VAL A 229 7.72 20.09 1.02
N THR A 230 9.04 19.90 1.05
CA THR A 230 9.84 19.47 -0.12
C THR A 230 10.71 18.28 0.28
N SER A 231 10.72 17.22 -0.52
CA SER A 231 11.64 16.08 -0.33
C SER A 231 13.04 16.41 -0.85
N VAL A 232 14.09 15.85 -0.23
CA VAL A 232 15.46 15.94 -0.73
C VAL A 232 15.56 15.18 -2.05
N GLY A 233 15.54 15.91 -3.17
CA GLY A 233 15.58 15.36 -4.53
C GLY A 233 14.35 15.67 -5.41
N GLU A 234 13.25 16.18 -4.84
CA GLU A 234 12.08 16.65 -5.62
C GLU A 234 12.13 18.15 -5.92
N VAL A 235 13.06 18.88 -5.31
CA VAL A 235 13.39 20.23 -5.75
C VAL A 235 14.24 20.08 -7.01
N PRO A 236 13.84 20.65 -8.17
CA PRO A 236 14.72 20.73 -9.32
C PRO A 236 16.09 21.22 -8.87
N PRO A 237 17.22 20.63 -9.34
CA PRO A 237 18.54 21.18 -9.06
C PRO A 237 18.48 22.65 -9.42
N ALA A 238 18.60 23.49 -8.40
CA ALA A 238 18.01 24.81 -8.31
C ALA A 238 17.71 25.48 -9.65
N ASP A 239 16.46 25.94 -9.84
CA ASP A 239 16.10 26.84 -10.95
C ASP A 239 16.95 28.13 -10.99
N ASP A 240 17.79 28.34 -9.97
CA ASP A 240 18.80 29.39 -9.90
C ASP A 240 20.21 28.85 -10.26
N PRO A 241 20.82 29.33 -11.37
CA PRO A 241 22.19 29.01 -11.77
C PRO A 241 23.27 29.19 -10.70
N ALA A 242 22.99 29.98 -9.67
CA ALA A 242 23.90 30.30 -8.58
C ALA A 242 23.94 29.29 -7.44
N SER A 243 22.89 28.48 -7.30
CA SER A 243 22.71 27.55 -6.18
C SER A 243 23.27 26.16 -6.50
N ARG A 244 24.19 26.07 -7.47
CA ARG A 244 24.79 24.83 -7.96
C ARG A 244 26.10 24.54 -7.22
N PRO A 245 26.43 23.26 -6.97
CA PRO A 245 27.72 22.88 -6.39
C PRO A 245 28.94 23.31 -7.21
N ASP A 246 28.78 23.59 -8.50
CA ASP A 246 29.85 24.00 -9.43
C ASP A 246 29.96 25.52 -9.63
N TYR A 247 29.20 26.31 -8.88
CA TYR A 247 29.20 27.77 -9.01
C TYR A 247 30.50 28.42 -8.48
N ASN A 248 31.09 29.33 -9.26
CA ASN A 248 32.29 30.08 -8.89
C ASN A 248 31.92 31.54 -8.53
N PRO A 249 32.10 31.96 -7.25
CA PRO A 249 31.68 33.29 -6.80
C PRO A 249 32.61 34.44 -7.20
N GLY A 250 33.65 34.17 -8.01
CA GLY A 250 34.52 35.23 -8.56
C GLY A 250 35.50 35.84 -7.55
N PHE A 251 35.61 35.29 -6.34
CA PHE A 251 36.60 35.68 -5.33
C PHE A 251 37.23 34.43 -4.67
N SER A 252 38.44 34.57 -4.11
CA SER A 252 39.15 33.48 -3.42
C SER A 252 40.08 34.01 -2.31
N PRO A 253 40.25 33.27 -1.19
CA PRO A 253 39.61 32.00 -0.88
C PRO A 253 38.11 32.17 -0.59
N ALA A 254 37.31 31.21 -1.02
CA ALA A 254 35.86 31.21 -0.82
C ALA A 254 35.44 29.96 -0.03
N TYR A 255 34.48 30.13 0.86
CA TYR A 255 33.83 29.05 1.60
C TYR A 255 32.34 29.08 1.27
N ALA A 256 31.75 27.91 1.01
CA ALA A 256 30.32 27.77 0.77
C ALA A 256 29.67 27.05 1.96
N GLY A 257 28.59 27.63 2.47
CA GLY A 257 27.73 27.01 3.48
C GLY A 257 26.33 26.86 2.92
N PHE A 258 25.79 25.64 2.98
CA PHE A 258 24.44 25.34 2.51
C PHE A 258 23.53 25.11 3.71
N SER A 259 22.35 25.73 3.70
CA SER A 259 21.29 25.42 4.64
C SER A 259 20.08 24.86 3.89
N PHE A 260 19.44 23.85 4.47
CA PHE A 260 18.21 23.25 3.95
C PHE A 260 17.04 23.76 4.79
N GLY A 261 16.06 24.39 4.14
CA GLY A 261 14.87 24.99 4.74
C GLY A 261 13.97 25.58 3.65
N ALA A 262 12.98 26.40 3.99
CA ALA A 262 12.31 27.30 3.05
C ALA A 262 12.94 28.71 3.11
N PRO A 263 14.25 28.90 2.77
CA PRO A 263 14.78 30.24 2.64
C PRO A 263 14.05 30.92 1.48
N HIS A 264 13.98 32.24 1.47
CA HIS A 264 13.21 33.03 0.51
C HIS A 264 13.72 32.94 -0.96
N ARG A 265 14.51 31.92 -1.32
CA ARG A 265 15.20 31.63 -2.60
C ARG A 265 16.17 32.75 -3.02
N LYS A 266 15.73 34.01 -3.00
CA LYS A 266 16.51 35.23 -3.24
C LYS A 266 16.45 36.14 -2.02
N GLY A 267 17.61 36.50 -1.48
CA GLY A 267 17.67 37.46 -0.37
C GLY A 267 19.07 37.91 -0.01
N MET A 268 19.22 39.21 0.24
CA MET A 268 20.52 39.82 0.54
C MET A 268 21.03 39.44 1.93
N SER A 269 22.26 38.95 1.98
CA SER A 269 23.00 38.78 3.23
C SER A 269 23.54 40.13 3.70
N GLN A 270 23.19 40.59 4.90
CA GLN A 270 23.63 41.90 5.42
C GLN A 270 25.15 41.93 5.63
N TYR A 271 25.73 40.88 6.22
CA TYR A 271 27.19 40.76 6.35
C TYR A 271 27.89 40.57 5.01
N GLY A 272 27.26 39.85 4.06
CA GLY A 272 27.81 39.71 2.71
C GLY A 272 27.80 41.03 1.93
N ALA A 273 26.72 41.81 2.03
CA ALA A 273 26.62 43.15 1.48
C ALA A 273 27.66 44.09 2.11
N LEU A 274 27.91 43.99 3.41
CA LEU A 274 28.99 44.72 4.08
C LEU A 274 30.36 44.36 3.49
N GLY A 275 30.64 43.07 3.28
CA GLY A 275 31.87 42.60 2.65
C GLY A 275 32.04 43.16 1.23
N ARG A 276 30.98 43.13 0.42
CA ARG A 276 30.96 43.69 -0.94
C ARG A 276 31.18 45.21 -0.95
N ALA A 277 30.51 45.95 -0.06
CA ALA A 277 30.71 47.39 0.10
C ALA A 277 32.16 47.71 0.48
N LYS A 278 32.75 46.97 1.42
CA LYS A 278 34.18 47.12 1.80
C LYS A 278 35.13 46.75 0.65
N SER A 279 34.69 45.93 -0.31
CA SER A 279 35.43 45.65 -1.56
C SER A 279 35.26 46.70 -2.66
N GLY A 280 34.50 47.77 -2.41
CA GLY A 280 34.30 48.89 -3.33
C GLY A 280 33.12 48.75 -4.30
N GLN A 281 32.25 47.75 -4.13
CA GLN A 281 31.04 47.59 -4.96
C GLN A 281 29.99 48.65 -4.60
N SER A 282 29.29 49.20 -5.60
CA SER A 282 28.21 50.16 -5.36
C SER A 282 26.96 49.49 -4.80
N ALA A 283 26.02 50.28 -4.28
CA ALA A 283 24.71 49.75 -3.87
C ALA A 283 24.01 48.99 -4.99
N GLU A 284 24.07 49.46 -6.25
CA GLU A 284 23.52 48.75 -7.40
C GLU A 284 24.22 47.42 -7.67
N ASP A 285 25.56 47.38 -7.63
CA ASP A 285 26.32 46.14 -7.81
C ASP A 285 25.95 45.11 -6.74
N ILE A 286 25.82 45.56 -5.49
CA ILE A 286 25.39 44.72 -4.36
C ILE A 286 23.98 44.20 -4.60
N LEU A 287 23.04 45.07 -4.97
CA LEU A 287 21.65 44.69 -5.23
C LEU A 287 21.56 43.69 -6.40
N HIS A 288 22.26 43.94 -7.50
CA HIS A 288 22.30 43.02 -8.64
C HIS A 288 22.96 41.68 -8.28
N ALA A 289 23.98 41.67 -7.44
CA ALA A 289 24.58 40.43 -6.95
C ALA A 289 23.59 39.60 -6.13
N TYR A 290 22.70 40.22 -5.33
CA TYR A 290 21.76 39.48 -4.47
C TYR A 290 20.38 39.24 -5.07
N TYR A 291 19.95 40.04 -6.05
CA TYR A 291 18.61 39.94 -6.63
C TYR A 291 18.62 39.68 -8.14
N GLY A 292 19.79 39.67 -8.79
CA GLY A 292 19.96 39.36 -10.21
C GLY A 292 19.56 40.53 -11.11
N GLY A 293 19.00 40.21 -12.28
CA GLY A 293 18.59 41.19 -13.31
C GLY A 293 17.33 42.01 -12.99
N VAL A 294 17.04 42.28 -11.70
CA VAL A 294 15.92 43.16 -11.31
C VAL A 294 16.20 44.60 -11.72
N GLU A 295 15.18 45.33 -12.16
CA GLU A 295 15.33 46.74 -12.52
C GLU A 295 15.39 47.59 -11.25
N ILE A 296 16.39 48.45 -11.12
CA ILE A 296 16.47 49.42 -10.01
C ILE A 296 15.92 50.76 -10.52
N LYS A 297 14.66 51.04 -10.19
CA LYS A 297 13.99 52.29 -10.55
C LYS A 297 14.34 53.36 -9.53
N LYS A 298 14.93 54.48 -9.96
CA LYS A 298 15.45 55.55 -9.09
C LYS A 298 14.46 56.70 -8.84
N ASP A 299 13.34 56.71 -9.54
CA ASP A 299 12.28 57.74 -9.53
C ASP A 299 10.92 57.16 -9.11
N TYR A 300 10.91 56.15 -8.23
CA TYR A 300 9.66 55.56 -7.75
C TYR A 300 8.85 56.57 -6.92
N ASN A 301 7.51 56.47 -6.97
CA ASN A 301 6.62 57.38 -6.26
C ASN A 301 6.83 57.27 -4.73
N THR A 302 7.40 58.31 -4.13
CA THR A 302 7.65 58.39 -2.69
C THR A 302 6.44 58.86 -1.88
N GLY A 303 5.36 59.31 -2.53
CA GLY A 303 4.14 59.78 -1.88
C GLY A 303 3.24 58.67 -1.32
N ILE A 304 3.70 57.41 -1.38
CA ILE A 304 2.97 56.25 -0.88
C ILE A 304 3.11 56.16 0.64
N ASN A 305 2.00 55.88 1.32
CA ASN A 305 2.00 55.64 2.75
C ASN A 305 1.99 54.13 3.06
N ILE A 306 2.82 53.72 4.01
CA ILE A 306 2.95 52.36 4.50
C ILE A 306 2.26 52.27 5.87
N ASN A 307 1.23 51.42 5.95
CA ASN A 307 0.52 51.16 7.20
C ASN A 307 1.24 50.08 8.02
N VAL A 308 1.76 50.47 9.18
CA VAL A 308 2.48 49.58 10.09
C VAL A 308 1.56 49.16 11.23
N GLN A 309 1.36 47.85 11.38
CA GLN A 309 0.49 47.28 12.41
C GLN A 309 0.95 47.72 13.80
N GLY A 310 0.04 48.35 14.56
CA GLY A 310 0.29 48.85 15.91
C GLY A 310 0.97 50.22 16.00
N TYR A 311 1.42 50.82 14.89
CA TYR A 311 2.14 52.11 14.89
C TYR A 311 1.55 53.17 13.96
N GLY A 312 0.64 52.79 13.06
CA GLY A 312 -0.06 53.71 12.17
C GLY A 312 0.61 53.86 10.79
N SER A 313 0.27 54.93 10.08
CA SER A 313 0.66 55.14 8.69
C SER A 313 1.81 56.13 8.57
N PHE A 314 2.85 55.75 7.82
CA PHE A 314 4.05 56.56 7.59
C PHE A 314 4.28 56.74 6.10
N ASN A 315 4.80 57.89 5.68
CA ASN A 315 5.29 58.03 4.30
C ASN A 315 6.42 57.02 4.04
N LEU A 316 6.55 56.50 2.82
CA LEU A 316 7.54 55.49 2.45
C LEU A 316 8.98 55.84 2.88
N GLU A 317 9.36 57.11 2.74
CA GLU A 317 10.71 57.56 3.10
C GLU A 317 10.91 57.63 4.62
N ASP A 318 9.87 58.06 5.34
CA ASP A 318 9.86 58.07 6.80
C ASP A 318 9.82 56.65 7.38
N TYR A 319 9.13 55.73 6.71
CA TYR A 319 9.15 54.31 7.02
C TYR A 319 10.57 53.74 6.88
N ALA A 320 11.26 54.02 5.77
CA ALA A 320 12.61 53.52 5.52
C ALA A 320 13.64 54.00 6.59
N LYS A 321 13.49 55.22 7.13
CA LYS A 321 14.33 55.74 8.24
C LYS A 321 14.17 54.99 9.56
N ARG A 322 13.10 54.20 9.69
CA ARG A 322 12.68 53.51 10.91
C ARG A 322 13.01 52.01 10.92
N ILE A 323 13.89 51.56 10.02
CA ILE A 323 14.39 50.19 9.92
C ILE A 323 15.69 50.01 10.72
N TYR A 324 15.67 49.09 11.69
CA TYR A 324 16.73 48.93 12.71
C TYR A 324 17.60 47.67 12.55
N GLU A 325 17.75 47.17 11.32
CA GLU A 325 18.43 45.88 11.11
C GLU A 325 19.95 45.97 11.00
N MET A 326 20.53 46.72 10.04
CA MET A 326 22.00 46.87 10.00
C MET A 326 22.51 47.97 10.95
N PRO A 327 23.62 47.78 11.65
CA PRO A 327 24.23 48.83 12.48
C PRO A 327 24.58 50.08 11.66
N GLY A 328 24.23 51.27 12.17
CA GLY A 328 24.58 52.53 11.50
C GLY A 328 26.09 52.77 11.44
N SER A 329 26.86 52.24 12.41
CA SER A 329 28.33 52.36 12.45
C SER A 329 29.01 51.75 11.22
N TRP A 330 28.36 50.81 10.52
CA TRP A 330 28.90 50.23 9.29
C TRP A 330 29.13 51.27 8.21
N GLY A 331 28.38 52.38 8.20
CA GLY A 331 28.60 53.48 7.26
C GLY A 331 30.00 54.11 7.41
N ASP A 332 30.49 54.22 8.64
CA ASP A 332 31.82 54.76 8.95
C ASP A 332 32.95 53.74 8.74
N GLU A 333 32.61 52.44 8.67
CA GLU A 333 33.56 51.35 8.44
C GLU A 333 33.74 50.99 6.95
N GLY A 334 33.28 51.84 6.02
CA GLY A 334 33.31 51.57 4.58
C GLY A 334 32.13 50.72 4.09
N GLY A 335 31.10 50.52 4.91
CA GLY A 335 29.87 49.79 4.60
C GLY A 335 28.70 50.67 4.13
N MET A 336 28.94 51.92 3.74
CA MET A 336 27.87 52.85 3.34
C MET A 336 27.04 52.31 2.16
N GLU A 337 27.67 51.69 1.16
CA GLU A 337 26.96 51.10 0.02
C GLU A 337 26.07 49.90 0.43
N ALA A 338 26.44 49.19 1.50
CA ALA A 338 25.59 48.13 2.06
C ALA A 338 24.34 48.71 2.75
N LEU A 339 24.48 49.82 3.50
CA LEU A 339 23.34 50.50 4.11
C LEU A 339 22.39 51.05 3.04
N LYS A 340 22.93 51.60 1.94
CA LYS A 340 22.17 52.04 0.78
C LYS A 340 21.42 50.88 0.13
N ALA A 341 22.10 49.77 -0.14
CA ALA A 341 21.47 48.57 -0.69
C ALA A 341 20.33 48.06 0.20
N GLN A 342 20.53 48.03 1.52
CA GLN A 342 19.45 47.64 2.45
C GLN A 342 18.29 48.62 2.44
N ALA A 343 18.53 49.94 2.39
CA ALA A 343 17.46 50.92 2.32
C ALA A 343 16.57 50.72 1.07
N VAL A 344 17.18 50.40 -0.08
CA VAL A 344 16.45 50.07 -1.32
C VAL A 344 15.68 48.76 -1.18
N ALA A 345 16.30 47.71 -0.64
CA ALA A 345 15.63 46.44 -0.39
C ALA A 345 14.45 46.59 0.56
N ALA A 346 14.61 47.37 1.63
CA ALA A 346 13.58 47.64 2.62
C ALA A 346 12.36 48.37 2.02
N ARG A 347 12.58 49.39 1.17
CA ARG A 347 11.48 50.06 0.44
C ARG A 347 10.75 49.09 -0.48
N SER A 348 11.50 48.32 -1.25
CA SER A 348 10.96 47.40 -2.26
C SER A 348 10.11 46.31 -1.60
N TYR A 349 10.61 45.74 -0.50
CA TYR A 349 9.88 44.76 0.29
C TYR A 349 8.59 45.35 0.87
N ALA A 350 8.65 46.52 1.52
CA ALA A 350 7.46 47.16 2.09
C ALA A 350 6.39 47.46 1.04
N LEU A 351 6.78 47.96 -0.13
CA LEU A 351 5.88 48.22 -1.26
C LEU A 351 5.28 46.94 -1.83
N ALA A 352 6.07 45.89 -2.01
CA ALA A 352 5.59 44.59 -2.51
C ALA A 352 4.63 43.94 -1.50
N TYR A 353 5.00 43.93 -0.22
CA TYR A 353 4.23 43.32 0.87
C TYR A 353 2.88 44.00 1.10
N THR A 354 2.84 45.33 0.99
CA THR A 354 1.62 46.11 1.19
C THR A 354 0.82 46.35 -0.09
N ASN A 355 1.23 45.78 -1.23
CA ASN A 355 0.63 46.09 -2.53
C ASN A 355 0.54 47.62 -2.76
N ASN A 356 1.69 48.29 -2.76
CA ASN A 356 1.85 49.75 -2.87
C ASN A 356 1.07 50.55 -1.79
N GLY A 357 1.10 50.10 -0.53
CA GLY A 357 0.47 50.80 0.59
C GLY A 357 -1.02 50.52 0.81
N SER A 358 -1.63 49.64 0.00
CA SER A 358 -3.04 49.24 0.15
C SER A 358 -3.27 48.31 1.36
N GLY A 359 -2.24 47.55 1.74
CA GLY A 359 -2.23 46.60 2.85
C GLY A 359 -1.50 47.14 4.08
N SER A 360 -1.24 46.26 5.05
CA SER A 360 -0.47 46.58 6.25
C SER A 360 0.71 45.63 6.42
N ILE A 361 1.79 46.12 7.04
CA ILE A 361 3.01 45.36 7.34
C ILE A 361 3.20 45.22 8.85
N CYS A 362 3.71 44.07 9.29
CA CYS A 362 4.03 43.83 10.69
C CYS A 362 5.32 44.55 11.11
N ALA A 363 5.45 44.91 12.39
CA ALA A 363 6.61 45.63 12.92
C ALA A 363 7.71 44.73 13.51
N THR A 364 7.48 43.41 13.52
CA THR A 364 8.38 42.41 14.11
C THR A 364 9.39 41.88 13.10
N GLU A 365 10.37 41.13 13.58
CA GLU A 365 11.39 40.41 12.78
C GLU A 365 10.79 39.48 11.72
N SER A 366 9.50 39.13 11.82
CA SER A 366 8.78 38.37 10.80
C SER A 366 8.55 39.17 9.50
N CYS A 367 8.59 40.51 9.55
CA CYS A 367 8.52 41.37 8.37
C CYS A 367 9.81 42.20 8.24
N GLN A 368 9.94 43.25 9.05
CA GLN A 368 11.10 44.13 9.10
C GLN A 368 11.17 44.72 10.51
N VAL A 369 12.38 44.88 11.06
CA VAL A 369 12.54 45.44 12.41
C VAL A 369 12.26 46.95 12.37
N PHE A 370 11.01 47.31 12.60
CA PHE A 370 10.53 48.69 12.64
C PHE A 370 10.52 49.23 14.07
N LYS A 371 10.92 50.48 14.26
CA LYS A 371 10.72 51.22 15.52
C LYS A 371 10.05 52.57 15.28
N PRO A 372 9.23 53.08 16.22
CA PRO A 372 8.52 54.34 16.04
C PRO A 372 9.45 55.56 15.92
N ALA A 373 10.60 55.52 16.59
CA ALA A 373 11.63 56.55 16.50
C ALA A 373 12.50 56.37 15.25
N GLU A 374 12.96 57.49 14.67
CA GLU A 374 13.93 57.45 13.59
C GLU A 374 15.31 57.02 14.09
N LYS A 375 16.01 56.24 13.26
CA LYS A 375 17.33 55.71 13.60
C LYS A 375 18.42 56.77 13.55
N GLY A 376 18.34 57.71 12.61
CA GLY A 376 19.31 58.79 12.48
C GLY A 376 20.68 58.35 11.97
N GLY A 377 21.64 59.29 12.00
CA GLY A 377 23.04 59.05 11.62
C GLY A 377 23.23 58.54 10.20
N LYS A 378 24.22 57.65 10.01
CA LYS A 378 24.56 57.05 8.71
C LYS A 378 23.41 56.28 8.05
N TRP A 379 22.46 55.77 8.84
CA TRP A 379 21.27 55.14 8.27
C TRP A 379 20.40 56.16 7.51
N ASN A 380 20.11 57.31 8.13
CA ASN A 380 19.34 58.35 7.45
C ASN A 380 20.09 58.88 6.22
N GLU A 381 21.42 59.03 6.28
CA GLU A 381 22.23 59.39 5.11
C GLU A 381 22.06 58.39 3.96
N ALA A 382 22.09 57.08 4.25
CA ALA A 382 21.91 56.02 3.25
C ALA A 382 20.49 55.98 2.67
N VAL A 383 19.47 56.18 3.52
CA VAL A 383 18.07 56.28 3.10
C VAL A 383 17.90 57.49 2.18
N GLU A 384 18.35 58.68 2.57
CA GLU A 384 18.23 59.88 1.74
C GLU A 384 19.03 59.79 0.43
N ALA A 385 20.23 59.20 0.46
CA ALA A 385 21.03 59.00 -0.74
C ALA A 385 20.39 58.05 -1.77
N THR A 386 19.47 57.20 -1.33
CA THR A 386 18.72 56.23 -2.16
C THR A 386 17.23 56.56 -2.22
N ARG A 387 16.86 57.81 -1.95
CA ARG A 387 15.46 58.25 -1.95
C ARG A 387 14.80 57.94 -3.29
N GLY A 388 13.63 57.31 -3.27
CA GLY A 388 12.91 56.91 -4.49
C GLY A 388 13.50 55.70 -5.24
N TRP A 389 14.57 55.07 -4.74
CA TRP A 389 15.11 53.86 -5.33
C TRP A 389 14.32 52.64 -4.86
N VAL A 390 13.77 51.89 -5.83
CA VAL A 390 12.96 50.69 -5.61
C VAL A 390 13.32 49.66 -6.67
N MET A 391 13.48 48.40 -6.24
CA MET A 391 13.61 47.28 -7.16
C MET A 391 12.25 46.89 -7.72
N VAL A 392 12.19 46.70 -9.04
CA VAL A 392 10.99 46.43 -9.80
C VAL A 392 11.23 45.21 -10.69
N ALA A 393 10.23 44.34 -10.79
CA ALA A 393 10.18 43.24 -11.75
C ALA A 393 8.83 43.26 -12.46
N SER A 394 8.85 43.21 -13.81
CA SER A 394 7.63 43.28 -14.63
C SER A 394 6.72 44.48 -14.31
N GLY A 395 7.32 45.63 -13.98
CA GLY A 395 6.60 46.86 -13.64
C GLY A 395 5.99 46.92 -12.22
N GLN A 396 6.21 45.91 -11.37
CA GLN A 396 5.73 45.88 -9.99
C GLN A 396 6.90 45.85 -8.97
N PRO A 397 6.74 46.42 -7.75
CA PRO A 397 7.75 46.32 -6.70
C PRO A 397 8.18 44.87 -6.43
N PHE A 398 9.49 44.66 -6.37
CA PHE A 398 10.08 43.36 -6.13
C PHE A 398 10.13 43.04 -4.63
N SER A 399 9.76 41.81 -4.27
CA SER A 399 9.81 41.32 -2.89
C SER A 399 11.27 41.01 -2.48
N ALA A 400 11.98 42.05 -2.05
CA ALA A 400 13.40 42.00 -1.73
C ALA A 400 13.66 41.56 -0.29
N TRP A 401 13.72 40.25 -0.06
CA TRP A 401 14.06 39.69 1.25
C TRP A 401 15.53 39.97 1.62
N TYR A 402 15.83 40.12 2.91
CA TYR A 402 17.20 40.27 3.41
C TYR A 402 17.27 39.76 4.85
N ALA A 403 18.47 39.32 5.29
CA ALA A 403 18.69 38.80 6.63
C ALA A 403 20.15 39.00 7.07
N ALA A 404 20.41 38.96 8.39
CA ALA A 404 21.75 39.10 8.97
C ALA A 404 22.79 38.23 8.27
N SER A 405 22.51 36.92 8.24
CA SER A 405 23.27 35.92 7.50
C SER A 405 22.31 35.14 6.60
N SER A 406 22.22 35.52 5.34
CA SER A 406 21.48 34.77 4.31
C SER A 406 22.46 33.95 3.47
N GLY A 407 22.13 32.68 3.22
CA GLY A 407 22.85 31.82 2.27
C GLY A 407 22.48 32.08 0.80
N GLY A 408 21.58 33.03 0.54
CA GLY A 408 21.22 33.43 -0.83
C GLY A 408 22.35 34.19 -1.49
N TYR A 409 22.94 33.59 -2.52
CA TYR A 409 23.94 34.18 -3.40
C TYR A 409 23.46 33.93 -4.84
N ASN A 410 23.48 34.94 -5.73
CA ASN A 410 23.38 34.72 -7.19
C ASN A 410 24.76 34.64 -7.83
#